data_AF-A0A2A5NYT2-F1
#
_entry.id   AF-A0A2A5NYT2-F1
#
_cell.length_a   1.000
_cell.length_b   1.000
_cell.length_c   1.000
_cell.angle_alpha   90.00
_cell.angle_beta   90.00
_cell.angle_gamma   90.00
#
_symmetry.space_group_name_H-M   'P 1'
#
loop_
_entity.id
_entity.type
_entity.pdbx_description
1 polymer ?
#
loop_
_entity_poly.entity_id
_entity_poly.type
_entity_poly.pdbx_seq_one_letter_code
_entity_poly.pdbx_strand_id
1 'polypeptide(L)' 'MRVAVFDDNYSIVHLIAGAVTPLFPPILAIFLIYELVETMRKERERKEHFVGDILEYLTGVAAFQLTVLLLGL' A
#
# COMPACT_ATOMS: atom_id res chain seq x y z
N MET A 1 17.74 9.35 -2.00
CA MET A 1 17.03 8.07 -1.84
C MET A 1 16.03 8.00 -2.97
N ARG A 2 16.16 7.02 -3.87
CA ARG A 2 15.23 6.87 -5.00
C ARG A 2 14.21 5.83 -4.59
N VAL A 3 12.98 6.26 -4.33
CA VAL A 3 11.87 5.36 -3.99
C VAL A 3 11.46 4.63 -5.27
N ALA A 4 11.50 3.30 -5.22
CA ALA A 4 10.95 2.45 -6.27
C ALA A 4 9.49 2.14 -5.91
N VAL A 5 8.62 2.12 -6.92
CA VAL A 5 7.18 1.90 -6.76
C VAL A 5 6.78 0.97 -7.91
N PHE A 6 5.97 -0.03 -7.63
CA PHE A 6 5.59 -1.09 -8.56
C PHE A 6 6.81 -1.82 -9.12
N ASP A 7 7.78 -2.12 -8.27
CA ASP A 7 9.03 -2.79 -8.66
C ASP A 7 8.96 -4.32 -8.53
N ASP A 8 7.93 -4.86 -7.88
CA ASP A 8 7.67 -6.30 -7.80
C ASP A 8 6.17 -6.67 -7.96
N ASN A 9 5.89 -7.97 -7.95
CA ASN A 9 4.51 -8.47 -8.07
C ASN A 9 3.70 -8.32 -6.77
N TYR A 10 4.36 -8.13 -5.62
CA TYR A 10 3.71 -7.89 -4.34
C TYR A 10 3.15 -6.47 -4.26
N SER A 11 3.70 -5.52 -5.02
CA SER A 11 3.19 -4.16 -5.15
C SER A 11 1.71 -4.07 -5.56
N ILE A 12 1.25 -5.03 -6.38
CA ILE A 12 -0.16 -5.10 -6.78
C ILE A 12 -1.06 -5.46 -5.58
N VAL A 13 -0.57 -6.28 -4.65
CA VAL A 13 -1.30 -6.65 -3.43
C VAL A 13 -1.46 -5.42 -2.53
N HIS A 14 -0.42 -4.60 -2.38
CA HIS A 14 -0.48 -3.36 -1.60
C HIS A 14 -1.50 -2.37 -2.20
N LEU A 15 -1.45 -2.19 -3.52
CA LEU A 15 -2.42 -1.37 -4.25
C LEU A 15 -3.87 -1.85 -4.03
N ILE A 16 -4.14 -3.15 -4.18
CA ILE A 16 -5.47 -3.72 -3.99
C ILE A 16 -5.92 -3.59 -2.52
N ALA A 17 -5.03 -3.87 -1.56
CA ALA A 17 -5.32 -3.72 -0.14
C ALA A 17 -5.72 -2.26 0.18
N GLY A 18 -5.01 -1.30 -0.40
CA GLY A 18 -5.36 0.12 -0.33
C GLY A 18 -6.74 0.40 -0.90
N ALA A 19 -7.05 -0.07 -2.11
CA ALA A 19 -8.33 0.16 -2.76
C ALA A 19 -9.53 -0.44 -2.01
N VAL A 20 -9.35 -1.57 -1.31
CA VAL A 20 -10.42 -2.21 -0.52
C VAL A 20 -10.59 -1.57 0.86
N THR A 21 -9.59 -0.83 1.36
CA THR A 21 -9.60 -0.26 2.72
C THR A 21 -10.80 0.66 3.01
N PRO A 22 -11.24 1.55 2.10
CA PRO A 22 -12.46 2.33 2.32
C PRO A 22 -13.71 1.48 2.58
N LEU A 23 -13.77 0.25 2.06
CA LEU A 23 -14.88 -0.69 2.27
C LEU A 23 -14.69 -1.54 3.54
N PHE A 24 -13.45 -1.84 3.91
CA PHE A 24 -13.11 -2.61 5.11
C PHE A 24 -11.88 -2.00 5.82
N PRO A 25 -12.10 -0.97 6.68
CA PRO A 25 -11.01 -0.24 7.34
C PRO A 25 -9.99 -1.07 8.14
N PRO A 26 -10.34 -2.24 8.73
CA PRO A 26 -9.35 -3.08 9.42
C PRO A 26 -8.16 -3.53 8.55
N ILE A 27 -8.28 -3.50 7.22
CA ILE A 27 -7.16 -3.79 6.30
C ILE A 27 -5.96 -2.87 6.55
N LEU A 28 -6.20 -1.61 6.92
CA LEU A 28 -5.11 -0.67 7.24
C LEU A 28 -4.26 -1.18 8.40
N ALA A 29 -4.89 -1.65 9.48
CA ALA A 29 -4.16 -2.18 10.62
C ALA A 29 -3.38 -3.45 10.25
N ILE A 30 -3.98 -4.34 9.45
CA ILE A 30 -3.33 -5.56 8.96
C ILE A 30 -2.10 -5.19 8.10
N PHE A 31 -2.25 -4.25 7.17
CA PHE A 31 -1.18 -3.77 6.30
C PHE A 31 -0.04 -3.15 7.10
N LEU A 32 -0.33 -2.23 8.04
CA LEU A 32 0.71 -1.60 8.87
C LEU A 32 1.46 -2.60 9.76
N ILE A 33 0.77 -3.62 10.29
CA ILE A 33 1.41 -4.69 11.07
C ILE A 33 2.28 -5.55 10.17
N TYR A 34 1.80 -5.91 8.98
CA TYR A 34 2.55 -6.67 7.99
C TYR A 34 3.85 -5.94 7.62
N GLU A 35 3.76 -4.66 7.24
CA GLU A 35 4.91 -3.82 6.89
C GLU A 35 5.90 -3.65 8.04
N LEU A 36 5.40 -3.47 9.27
CA LEU A 36 6.24 -3.38 10.45
C LEU A 36 7.01 -4.69 10.69
N VAL A 37 6.34 -5.84 10.57
CA VAL A 37 6.98 -7.15 10.72
C VAL A 37 7.99 -7.39 9.60
N GLU A 38 7.66 -7.03 8.36
CA GLU A 38 8.55 -7.17 7.21
C GLU A 38 9.82 -6.33 7.37
N THR A 39 9.66 -5.05 7.68
CA THR A 39 10.78 -4.12 7.93
C THR A 39 11.68 -4.59 9.08
N MET A 40 11.10 -5.20 10.13
CA MET A 40 11.86 -5.71 11.27
C MET A 40 12.60 -7.03 10.96
N ARG A 41 12.03 -7.89 10.11
CA ARG A 41 12.63 -9.20 9.77
C ARG A 41 13.67 -9.09 8.68
N LYS A 42 13.48 -8.20 7.72
CA LYS A 42 14.47 -7.88 6.70
C LYS A 42 15.41 -6.81 7.25
N GLU A 43 16.44 -7.21 8.01
CA GLU A 43 17.48 -6.31 8.57
C GLU A 43 18.14 -5.36 7.53
N ARG A 44 17.91 -5.58 6.23
CA ARG A 44 18.44 -4.81 5.10
C ARG A 44 17.39 -4.34 4.11
N GLU A 45 16.10 -4.36 4.44
CA GLU A 45 15.13 -3.74 3.54
C GLU A 45 15.48 -2.26 3.42
N ARG A 46 15.75 -1.84 2.17
CA ARG A 46 16.05 -0.43 1.94
C ARG A 46 14.80 0.32 2.31
N LYS A 47 14.94 1.39 3.08
CA LYS A 47 13.86 2.35 3.38
C LYS A 47 13.10 2.81 2.11
N GLU A 48 13.75 2.67 0.95
CA GLU A 48 13.18 2.84 -0.38
C GLU A 48 11.99 1.93 -0.69
N HIS A 49 12.02 0.64 -0.30
CA HIS A 49 10.95 -0.32 -0.55
C HIS A 49 9.77 -0.09 0.39
N PHE A 50 10.02 0.00 1.70
CA PHE A 50 8.98 0.33 2.68
C PHE A 50 8.21 1.62 2.30
N VAL A 51 8.91 2.68 1.88
CA VAL A 51 8.23 3.90 1.43
C VAL A 51 7.46 3.66 0.12
N GLY A 52 7.98 2.81 -0.78
CA GLY A 52 7.28 2.33 -1.97
C GLY A 52 5.97 1.63 -1.63
N ASP A 53 5.99 0.64 -0.73
CA ASP A 53 4.83 -0.14 -0.30
C ASP A 53 3.74 0.74 0.32
N ILE A 54 4.13 1.72 1.16
CA ILE A 54 3.20 2.73 1.68
C ILE A 54 2.59 3.57 0.54
N LEU A 55 3.38 3.99 -0.44
CA LEU A 55 2.87 4.78 -1.57
C LEU A 55 1.93 3.97 -2.46
N GLU A 56 2.19 2.69 -2.68
CA GLU A 56 1.33 1.79 -3.45
C GLU A 56 -0.02 1.61 -2.76
N TYR A 57 0.00 1.35 -1.46
CA TYR A 57 -1.22 1.26 -0.66
C TYR A 57 -2.03 2.55 -0.70
N LEU A 58 -1.39 3.71 -0.48
CA LEU A 58 -2.07 5.01 -0.55
C LEU A 58 -2.59 5.32 -1.96
N THR A 59 -1.86 4.90 -3.00
CA THR A 59 -2.31 5.01 -4.40
C THR A 59 -3.59 4.20 -4.60
N GLY A 60 -3.70 3.02 -3.99
CA GLY A 60 -4.91 2.20 -4.03
C GLY A 60 -6.10 2.90 -3.39
N VAL A 61 -5.90 3.47 -2.20
CA VAL A 61 -6.93 4.26 -1.49
C VAL A 61 -7.38 5.44 -2.37
N ALA A 62 -6.43 6.20 -2.92
CA ALA A 62 -6.72 7.35 -3.78
C ALA A 62 -7.44 6.94 -5.08
N ALA A 63 -7.04 5.84 -5.71
CA ALA A 63 -7.67 5.31 -6.91
C ALA A 63 -9.13 4.92 -6.66
N PHE A 64 -9.42 4.27 -5.53
CA PHE A 64 -10.80 3.96 -5.13
C PHE A 64 -11.63 5.23 -4.95
N GLN A 65 -11.13 6.19 -4.17
CA GLN A 65 -11.83 7.46 -3.91
C GLN A 65 -12.08 8.24 -5.20
N LEU A 66 -11.09 8.29 -6.10
CA LEU A 66 -11.25 8.92 -7.41
C LEU A 66 -12.31 8.20 -8.26
N THR A 67 -12.34 6.88 -8.22
CA THR A 67 -13.35 6.09 -8.95
C THR A 67 -14.75 6.35 -8.42
N VAL A 68 -14.94 6.36 -7.11
CA VAL A 68 -16.22 6.71 -6.46
C VAL A 68 -16.66 8.11 -6.89
N LEU A 69 -15.76 9.09 -6.81
CA LEU A 69 -16.02 10.48 -7.21
C LEU A 69 -16.42 10.59 -8.70
N LEU A 70 -15.70 9.91 -9.60
CA LEU A 70 -15.96 9.94 -11.04
C LEU A 70 -17.26 9.22 -11.42
N LEU A 71 -17.65 8.19 -10.67
CA LEU A 71 -18.91 7.46 -10.86
C LEU A 71 -20.10 8.14 -10.17
N GLY A 72 -19.88 9.18 -9.37
CA GLY A 72 -20.93 9.88 -8.63
C GLY A 72 -21.56 9.02 -7.52
N LEU A 73 -20.78 8.11 -6.95
CA LEU A 73 -21.19 7.22 -5.85
C LEU A 73 -20.92 7.82 -4.47
#